data_AF-A0A8T3XH96-F1
#
_entry.id   AF-A0A8T3XH96-F1
#
_cell.length_a   1.000
_cell.length_b   1.000
_cell.length_c   1.000
_cell.angle_alpha   90.00
_cell.angle_beta   90.00
_cell.angle_gamma   90.00
#
_symmetry.space_group_name_H-M   'P 1'
#
loop_
_entity.id
_entity.type
_entity.pdbx_description
1 polymer ?
#
loop_
_entity_poly.entity_id
_entity_poly.type
_entity_poly.pdbx_seq_one_letter_code
_entity_poly.pdbx_strand_id
1 'polypeptide(L)' 'MEQQNTASWAYKFKSFTRECLRVLKVTRKPDAIEFKTIVKVSGLGILIIGLIGFIVQMIKLLFFK' A
#
# COMPACT_ATOMS: atom_id res chain seq x y z
N MET A 1 -44.01 -14.45 8.71
CA MET A 1 -43.99 -13.22 7.89
C MET A 1 -43.03 -12.25 8.56
N GLU A 2 -41.72 -12.47 8.47
CA GLU A 2 -40.82 -12.14 7.34
C GLU A 2 -40.20 -10.74 7.52
N GLN A 3 -39.21 -10.64 8.43
CA GLN A 3 -38.20 -9.57 8.44
C GLN A 3 -36.87 -10.10 9.02
N GLN A 4 -36.36 -11.19 8.46
CA GLN A 4 -35.01 -11.72 8.78
C GLN A 4 -34.00 -11.57 7.64
N ASN A 5 -34.35 -10.94 6.51
CA ASN A 5 -33.52 -11.02 5.31
C ASN A 5 -33.66 -9.80 4.40
N THR A 6 -32.87 -8.74 4.65
CA THR A 6 -32.43 -7.73 3.65
C THR A 6 -31.41 -6.72 4.19
N ALA A 7 -31.05 -6.75 5.48
CA ALA A 7 -30.04 -5.85 6.05
C ALA A 7 -28.78 -6.57 6.59
N SER A 8 -28.65 -7.88 6.33
CA SER A 8 -27.56 -8.73 6.86
C SER A 8 -26.17 -8.24 6.44
N TRP A 9 -26.01 -7.79 5.20
CA TRP A 9 -24.71 -7.33 4.70
C TRP A 9 -24.36 -5.91 5.15
N ALA A 10 -25.29 -4.96 5.07
CA ALA A 10 -25.02 -3.56 5.41
C ALA A 10 -24.76 -3.34 6.91
N TYR A 11 -25.50 -4.01 7.80
CA TYR A 11 -25.24 -3.94 9.24
C TYR A 11 -23.92 -4.63 9.62
N LYS A 12 -23.59 -5.77 8.98
CA LYS A 12 -22.27 -6.39 9.15
C LYS A 12 -21.17 -5.44 8.68
N PHE A 13 -21.27 -4.87 7.48
CA PHE A 13 -20.25 -3.95 6.94
C PHE A 13 -20.06 -2.70 7.81
N LYS A 14 -21.13 -2.14 8.37
CA LYS A 14 -21.07 -1.01 9.31
C LYS A 14 -20.39 -1.38 10.63
N SER A 15 -20.59 -2.61 11.12
CA SER A 15 -19.89 -3.10 12.30
C SER A 15 -18.40 -3.38 12.00
N PHE A 16 -18.10 -4.04 10.87
CA PHE A 16 -16.74 -4.34 10.43
C PHE A 16 -15.91 -3.08 10.18
N THR A 17 -16.48 -2.06 9.53
CA THR A 17 -15.78 -0.78 9.31
C THR A 17 -15.49 -0.07 10.64
N ARG A 18 -16.40 -0.13 11.62
CA ARG A 18 -16.20 0.43 12.96
C ARG A 18 -15.11 -0.32 13.75
N GLU A 19 -15.03 -1.63 13.63
CA GLU A 19 -13.94 -2.42 14.22
C GLU A 19 -12.60 -2.11 13.55
N CYS A 20 -12.57 -2.03 12.21
CA CYS A 20 -11.37 -1.67 11.45
C CYS A 20 -10.86 -0.27 11.82
N LEU A 21 -11.77 0.70 12.02
CA LEU A 21 -11.41 2.04 12.47
C LEU A 21 -10.76 2.06 13.87
N ARG A 22 -11.20 1.16 14.78
CA ARG A 22 -10.57 1.03 16.10
C ARG A 22 -9.13 0.52 15.97
N VAL A 23 -8.89 -0.44 15.09
CA VAL A 23 -7.54 -0.98 14.82
C VAL A 23 -6.63 0.10 14.20
N LEU A 24 -7.13 0.85 13.21
CA LEU A 24 -6.40 1.96 12.60
C LEU A 24 -6.11 3.10 13.59
N LYS A 25 -6.90 3.23 14.67
CA LYS A 25 -6.65 4.20 15.73
C LYS A 25 -5.63 3.68 16.77
N VAL A 26 -5.50 2.36 16.91
CA VAL A 26 -4.47 1.69 17.74
C VAL A 26 -3.09 1.74 17.07
N THR A 27 -3.03 1.71 15.73
CA THR A 27 -1.75 1.83 15.02
C THR A 27 -1.13 3.21 15.24
N ARG A 28 0.15 3.24 15.63
CA ARG A 28 0.90 4.48 15.83
C ARG A 28 1.07 5.20 14.49
N LYS A 29 0.59 6.44 14.39
CA LYS A 29 0.87 7.30 13.24
C LYS A 29 2.40 7.49 13.14
N PRO A 30 3.01 7.28 11.96
CA PRO A 30 4.46 7.40 11.82
C PRO A 30 4.89 8.84 12.10
N ASP A 31 6.01 8.99 12.79
CA ASP A 31 6.60 10.31 13.01
C ASP A 31 7.20 10.85 11.71
N ALA A 32 7.22 12.17 11.54
CA ALA A 32 7.73 12.81 10.33
C ALA A 32 9.22 12.49 10.07
N ILE A 33 10.00 12.22 11.12
CA ILE A 33 11.42 11.85 11.01
C ILE A 33 11.54 10.42 10.46
N GLU A 34 10.81 9.47 11.03
CA GLU A 34 10.81 8.07 10.60
C GLU A 34 10.33 7.93 9.15
N PHE A 35 9.25 8.65 8.80
CA PHE A 35 8.72 8.65 7.44
C PHE A 35 9.78 9.12 6.44
N LYS A 36 10.47 10.24 6.73
CA LYS A 36 11.54 10.75 5.85
C LYS A 36 12.70 9.76 5.71
N THR A 37 13.07 9.07 6.79
CA THR A 37 14.14 8.06 6.74
C THR A 37 13.74 6.88 5.86
N ILE A 38 12.54 6.34 6.04
CA ILE A 38 12.02 5.23 5.22
C ILE A 38 11.94 5.65 3.75
N VAL A 39 11.38 6.82 3.45
CA VAL A 39 11.26 7.31 2.07
C VAL A 39 12.63 7.50 1.42
N LYS A 40 13.62 8.03 2.13
CA LYS A 40 14.99 8.19 1.60
C LYS A 40 15.63 6.84 1.28
N VAL A 41 15.54 5.87 2.20
CA VAL A 41 16.15 4.54 2.01
C VAL A 41 15.44 3.77 0.89
N SER A 42 14.11 3.73 0.91
CA SER A 42 13.32 3.07 -0.13
C SER A 42 13.49 3.75 -1.49
N GLY A 43 13.50 5.08 -1.53
CA GLY A 43 13.72 5.84 -2.76
C GLY A 43 15.09 5.57 -3.37
N LEU A 44 16.13 5.45 -2.54
CA LEU A 44 17.47 5.09 -3.01
C LEU A 44 17.51 3.67 -3.60
N GLY A 45 16.84 2.71 -2.95
CA GLY A 45 16.73 1.34 -3.45
C GLY A 45 16.00 1.26 -4.80
N ILE A 46 14.86 1.94 -4.93
CA ILE A 46 14.08 1.98 -6.18
C ILE A 46 14.90 2.61 -7.31
N LEU A 47 15.66 3.68 -7.01
CA LEU A 47 16.49 4.35 -8.00
C LEU A 47 17.63 3.45 -8.50
N ILE A 48 18.30 2.72 -7.62
CA ILE A 48 19.36 1.78 -7.99
C ILE A 48 18.79 0.64 -8.85
N ILE A 49 17.71 0.00 -8.40
CA ILE A 49 17.09 -1.12 -9.13
C ILE A 49 16.55 -0.63 -10.49
N GLY A 50 15.91 0.54 -10.51
CA GLY A 50 15.39 1.17 -11.72
C GLY A 50 16.50 1.49 -12.72
N LEU A 51 17.63 2.02 -12.27
CA LEU A 51 18.79 2.28 -13.13
C LEU A 51 19.39 0.99 -13.69
N ILE A 52 19.53 -0.06 -12.87
CA ILE A 52 20.04 -1.36 -13.34
C ILE A 52 19.10 -1.92 -14.42
N GLY A 53 17.80 -1.96 -14.17
CA GLY A 53 16.80 -2.40 -15.15
C GLY A 53 16.80 -1.53 -16.42
N PHE A 54 16.96 -0.22 -16.28
CA PHE A 54 17.06 0.71 -17.40
C PHE A 54 18.30 0.47 -18.25
N ILE A 55 19.47 0.24 -17.64
CA ILE A 55 20.71 -0.08 -18.35
C ILE A 55 20.58 -1.39 -19.11
N VAL A 56 20.02 -2.43 -18.48
CA VAL A 56 19.77 -3.73 -19.16
C VAL A 56 18.85 -3.56 -20.35
N GLN A 57 17.77 -2.80 -20.21
CA GLN A 57 16.83 -2.53 -21.30
C GLN A 57 17.47 -1.69 -22.41
N MET A 58 18.29 -0.69 -22.07
CA MET A 58 19.05 0.12 -23.03
C MET A 58 20.03 -0.74 -23.83
N ILE A 59 20.79 -1.62 -23.17
CA ILE A 59 21.71 -2.54 -23.84
C ILE A 59 20.93 -3.49 -24.76
N LYS A 60 19.83 -4.07 -24.28
CA LYS A 60 18.96 -4.92 -25.10
C LYS A 60 18.45 -4.14 -26.32
N LEU A 61 17.97 -2.92 -26.15
CA LEU A 61 17.44 -2.12 -27.26
C LEU A 61 18.52 -1.77 -28.30
N LEU A 62 19.73 -1.48 -27.85
CA LEU A 62 20.85 -1.11 -28.72
C LEU A 62 21.47 -2.31 -29.42
N PHE A 63 21.61 -3.44 -28.71
CA PHE A 63 22.23 -4.66 -29.23
C PHE A 63 21.24 -5.54 -30.02
N PHE A 64 19.94 -5.45 -29.71
CA PHE A 64 18.86 -6.17 -30.39
C PHE A 64 18.14 -5.28 -31.42
N LYS A 65 18.87 -4.33 -31.99
CA LYS A 65 18.48 -3.67 -33.23
C LYS A 65 18.50 -4.65 -34.40
#